data_AF-A0A3C0REP9-F1
#
_entry.id   AF-A0A3C0REP9-F1
#
_cell.length_a   1.000
_cell.length_b   1.000
_cell.length_c   1.000
_cell.angle_alpha   90.00
_cell.angle_beta   90.00
_cell.angle_gamma   90.00
#
_symmetry.space_group_name_H-M   'P 1'
#
loop_
_entity.id
_entity.type
_entity.pdbx_description
1 polymer ?
#
loop_
_entity_poly.entity_id
_entity_poly.type
_entity_poly.pdbx_seq_one_letter_code
_entity_poly.pdbx_strand_id
1 'polypeptide(L)' 'AFQQAYRDVFTDEATVVEAAGGVVHLIAGDYSNIKVTRPIDLLMAERILEERNSFE' A
#
# COMPACT_ATOMS: atom_id res chain seq x y z
N ALA A 1 15.51 12.11 1.89
CA ALA A 1 15.06 10.82 2.45
C ALA A 1 15.86 9.63 1.89
N PHE A 2 15.82 9.33 0.59
CA PHE A 2 16.34 8.06 0.03
C PHE A 2 17.87 7.90 -0.11
N GLN A 3 18.67 8.88 0.29
CA GLN A 3 20.14 8.78 0.27
C GLN A 3 20.72 8.19 1.58
N GLN A 4 19.87 7.75 2.50
CA GLN A 4 20.27 7.11 3.75
C GLN A 4 20.53 5.61 3.56
N ALA A 5 21.36 5.02 4.42
CA ALA A 5 21.60 3.58 4.42
C ALA A 5 20.31 2.79 4.73
N TYR A 6 20.13 1.62 4.11
CA TYR A 6 19.01 0.73 4.39
C TYR A 6 19.00 0.29 5.86
N ARG A 7 17.80 0.18 6.43
CA ARG A 7 17.54 -0.29 7.80
C ARG A 7 16.33 -1.23 7.74
N ASP A 8 16.34 -2.29 8.55
CA ASP A 8 15.25 -3.29 8.57
C ASP A 8 13.88 -2.71 8.99
N VAL A 9 13.88 -1.53 9.61
CA VAL A 9 12.65 -0.80 9.96
C VAL A 9 11.97 -0.15 8.75
N PHE A 10 12.63 -0.09 7.59
CA PHE A 10 12.03 0.46 6.37
C PHE A 10 11.14 -0.58 5.71
N THR A 11 9.83 -0.42 5.90
CA THR A 11 8.82 -1.33 5.36
C THR A 11 8.11 -0.74 4.13
N ASP A 12 8.20 0.57 3.95
CA ASP A 12 7.63 1.34 2.84
C ASP A 12 8.40 2.65 2.64
N GLU A 13 7.98 3.48 1.70
CA GLU A 13 8.59 4.78 1.43
C GLU A 13 8.28 5.83 2.53
N ALA A 14 7.12 5.71 3.18
CA ALA A 14 6.69 6.61 4.24
C ALA A 14 7.64 6.54 5.44
N THR A 15 7.96 5.34 5.90
CA THR A 15 8.92 5.09 6.99
C THR A 15 10.34 5.60 6.67
N VAL A 16 10.75 5.60 5.40
CA VAL A 16 12.01 6.21 4.94
C VAL A 16 11.96 7.74 5.05
N VAL A 17 10.84 8.36 4.67
CA VAL A 17 10.63 9.82 4.78
C VAL A 17 10.57 10.26 6.23
N GLU A 18 9.82 9.56 7.07
CA GLU A 18 9.71 9.80 8.51
C GLU A 18 11.08 9.70 9.21
N ALA A 19 11.86 8.66 8.91
CA ALA A 19 13.20 8.49 9.47
C ALA A 19 14.18 9.60 9.07
N ALA A 20 13.94 10.26 7.93
CA ALA A 20 14.69 11.43 7.48
C ALA A 20 14.16 12.77 8.06
N GLY A 21 13.20 12.73 8.99
CA GLY A 21 12.58 13.90 9.62
C GLY A 21 11.51 14.58 8.75
N GLY A 22 11.08 13.94 7.66
CA GLY A 22 9.98 14.43 6.83
C GLY A 22 8.62 14.20 7.49
N VAL A 23 7.65 15.05 7.15
CA VAL A 23 6.26 14.92 7.62
C VAL A 23 5.47 14.11 6.59
N VAL A 24 4.85 13.03 7.05
CA VAL A 24 3.91 12.22 6.26
C VAL A 24 2.47 12.59 6.63
N HIS A 25 1.62 12.70 5.62
CA HIS A 25 0.20 12.99 5.79
C HIS A 25 -0.63 11.77 5.39
N LEU A 26 -1.55 11.36 6.26
CA LEU A 26 -2.48 10.27 5.98
C LEU A 26 -3.72 10.81 5.25
N ILE A 27 -4.17 10.05 4.27
CA ILE A 27 -5.45 10.25 3.57
C ILE A 27 -6.32 9.01 3.78
N ALA A 28 -7.64 9.17 3.65
CA ALA A 28 -8.56 8.04 3.73
C ALA A 28 -8.25 7.04 2.60
N GLY A 29 -8.04 5.78 2.99
CA GLY A 29 -7.83 4.68 2.05
C GLY A 29 -9.14 4.06 1.57
N ASP A 30 -9.02 3.16 0.59
CA ASP A 30 -10.09 2.32 0.09
C ASP A 30 -9.89 0.88 0.59
N TYR A 31 -10.91 0.28 1.20
CA TYR A 31 -10.86 -1.10 1.69
C TYR A 31 -10.63 -2.12 0.58
N SER A 32 -11.00 -1.79 -0.65
CA SER A 32 -10.78 -2.63 -1.83
C SER A 32 -9.36 -2.48 -2.42
N ASN A 33 -8.55 -1.55 -1.91
CA ASN A 33 -7.13 -1.42 -2.27
C ASN A 33 -6.27 -2.42 -1.49
N ILE A 34 -6.45 -3.70 -1.81
CA ILE A 34 -5.76 -4.81 -1.14
C ILE A 34 -4.37 -5.07 -1.73
N LYS A 35 -3.45 -5.57 -0.89
CA LYS A 35 -2.19 -6.14 -1.35
C LYS A 35 -2.37 -7.65 -1.56
N VAL A 36 -2.22 -8.11 -2.81
CA VAL A 36 -2.19 -9.55 -3.11
C VAL A 36 -0.84 -10.12 -2.65
N THR A 37 -0.87 -10.97 -1.62
CA THR A 37 0.34 -11.54 -1.00
C THR A 37 0.36 -13.07 -1.05
N ARG A 38 -0.79 -13.71 -1.25
CA ARG A 38 -0.97 -15.16 -1.30
C ARG A 38 -1.90 -15.54 -2.45
N PRO A 39 -1.82 -16.77 -2.97
CA PRO A 39 -2.70 -17.23 -4.05
C PRO A 39 -4.20 -17.09 -3.72
N ILE A 40 -4.58 -17.27 -2.45
CA ILE A 40 -5.99 -17.15 -2.03
C ILE A 40 -6.53 -15.71 -2.18
N ASP A 41 -5.68 -14.69 -2.11
CA ASP A 41 -6.07 -13.28 -2.21
C ASP A 41 -6.61 -12.95 -3.62
N LEU A 42 -6.25 -13.75 -4.63
CA LEU A 42 -6.75 -13.59 -6.01
C LEU A 42 -8.27 -13.73 -6.10
N LEU A 43 -8.86 -14.62 -5.31
CA LEU A 43 -10.33 -14.76 -5.28
C LEU A 43 -11.02 -13.48 -4.82
N MET A 44 -10.41 -12.74 -3.89
CA MET A 44 -10.94 -11.45 -3.43
C MET A 44 -10.68 -10.36 -4.46
N ALA A 45 -9.48 -10.32 -5.04
CA ALA A 45 -9.11 -9.34 -6.06
C ALA A 45 -10.01 -9.42 -7.31
N GLU A 46 -10.33 -10.64 -7.79
CA GLU A 46 -11.26 -10.83 -8.91
C GLU A 46 -12.65 -10.24 -8.61
N ARG A 47 -13.22 -10.55 -7.44
CA ARG A 47 -14.55 -10.04 -7.04
C ARG A 47 -14.56 -8.52 -6.90
N ILE A 48 -13.49 -7.92 -6.35
CA ILE A 48 -13.33 -6.46 -6.26
C ILE A 48 -13.33 -5.83 -7.66
N LEU A 49 -12.64 -6.43 -8.63
CA LEU A 49 -12.58 -5.92 -10.00
C LEU A 49 -13.94 -6.07 -10.72
N GLU A 50 -14.63 -7.19 -10.54
CA GLU A 50 -15.99 -7.38 -11.07
C GLU A 50 -16.97 -6.35 -10.52
N GLU A 51 -16.93 -6.07 -9.21
CA GLU A 51 -17.76 -5.03 -8.59
C GLU A 51 -17.45 -3.66 -9.19
N ARG A 52 -16.19 -3.30 -9.38
CA ARG A 52 -15.81 -2.01 -10.00
C ARG A 52 -16.29 -1.88 -11.44
N ASN A 53 -16.17 -2.93 -12.24
CA ASN A 53 -16.62 -2.96 -13.63
C ASN A 53 -18.15 -2.94 -13.75
N SER A 54 -18.88 -3.40 -12.73
CA SER A 54 -20.35 -3.39 -12.74
C SER A 54 -20.97 -1.99 -12.63
N PHE A 55 -20.15 -0.97 -12.33
CA PHE A 55 -20.55 0.43 -12.26
C PHE A 55 -20.00 1.31 -13.40
N GLU A 56 -19.36 0.71 -14.42
CA GLU A 56 -19.08 1.35 -15.73
C GLU A 56 -20.24 1.13 -16.71
#